data_AF-A0A7S2W3E6-F1
#
_entry.id   AF-A0A7S2W3E6-F1
#
_cell.length_a   1.000
_cell.length_b   1.000
_cell.length_c   1.000
_cell.angle_alpha   90.00
_cell.angle_beta   90.00
_cell.angle_gamma   90.00
#
_symmetry.space_group_name_H-M   'P 1'
#
loop_
_entity.id
_entity.type
_entity.pdbx_description
1 polymer ?
#
loop_
_entity_poly.entity_id
_entity_poly.type
_entity_poly.pdbx_seq_one_letter_code
_entity_poly.pdbx_strand_id
1 'polypeptide(L)'
;MAAAKTDLADATKALDINDDEQDFSDARDDDESAYSEATDENKSECTSSVSSAEKWLLKHPQAYIYEDEYVTGDGEIDDEQEKPNLQNYYTNIPSRLFKLRGTNYLSEKETNNKKLKVPSEKAAYSCVGLNVFQAGFNLAHAAEKVASLRKYLDDMEKLDEKQKDKNLKGDAPKYLILSWVFSNFFKTEYTAVVHVLRRNMPIDSNGNGECPVLDRTLSRWLALPDEEKNLKLKYACILKEASSQLKGAIDMLGGERPVLIGKRLTTTYHKGENYLEVDMDVGSSNIASMLNGIIIKSSGSFVIDECFCIEAQEEDELPERALCTIRWNRCSLEHCGFKLDEMGNIIQ
;
A
#
# COMPACT_ATOMS: atom_id res chain seq x y z
N MET A 1 30.51 10.33 -28.93
CA MET A 1 30.89 10.05 -27.52
C MET A 1 31.59 11.21 -26.79
N ALA A 2 31.57 12.46 -27.31
CA ALA A 2 32.20 13.61 -26.64
C ALA A 2 31.22 14.73 -26.23
N ALA A 3 29.95 14.69 -26.67
CA ALA A 3 28.97 15.73 -26.33
C ALA A 3 28.12 15.42 -25.08
N ALA A 4 28.13 14.17 -24.60
CA ALA A 4 27.35 13.75 -23.43
C ALA A 4 28.13 13.81 -22.10
N LYS A 5 29.40 14.25 -22.14
CA LYS A 5 30.24 14.42 -20.94
C LYS A 5 30.30 15.86 -20.43
N THR A 6 29.82 16.83 -21.22
CA THR A 6 29.89 18.25 -20.87
C THR A 6 28.72 18.68 -19.98
N ASP A 7 27.55 18.07 -20.12
CA ASP A 7 26.36 18.43 -19.33
C ASP A 7 26.36 17.87 -17.88
N LEU A 8 27.26 16.93 -17.56
CA LEU A 8 27.39 16.40 -16.19
C LEU A 8 28.39 17.18 -15.32
N ALA A 9 29.21 18.05 -15.93
CA ALA A 9 30.21 18.84 -15.21
C ALA A 9 29.65 20.17 -14.68
N ASP A 10 28.57 20.70 -15.27
CA ASP A 10 27.97 21.98 -14.86
C ASP A 10 26.92 21.84 -13.75
N ALA A 11 26.45 20.62 -13.44
CA ALA A 11 25.53 20.37 -12.33
C ALA A 11 26.23 20.20 -10.96
N THR A 12 27.55 20.03 -10.94
CA THR A 12 28.33 19.68 -9.73
C THR A 12 28.99 20.90 -9.07
N LYS A 13 28.55 22.13 -9.38
CA LYS A 13 29.21 23.36 -8.93
C LYS A 13 28.35 24.30 -8.07
N ALA A 14 27.25 23.79 -7.49
CA ALA A 14 26.36 24.59 -6.64
C ALA A 14 26.07 23.97 -5.26
N LEU A 15 26.99 23.16 -4.73
CA LEU A 15 26.95 22.69 -3.35
C LEU A 15 28.36 22.70 -2.78
N ASP A 16 28.79 23.88 -2.36
CA ASP A 16 29.83 24.08 -1.35
C ASP A 16 29.30 25.15 -0.40
N ILE A 17 29.24 24.83 0.89
CA ILE A 17 29.69 25.67 2.02
C ILE A 17 29.20 25.00 3.33
N ASN A 18 30.21 24.47 4.04
CA ASN A 18 30.44 24.37 5.48
C ASN A 18 29.74 23.30 6.33
N ASP A 19 30.54 22.25 6.56
CA ASP A 19 30.78 21.61 7.86
C ASP A 19 31.00 22.65 8.98
N ASP A 20 30.43 22.36 10.15
CA ASP A 20 31.06 22.62 11.44
C ASP A 20 30.62 21.52 12.43
N GLU A 21 31.61 20.79 12.93
CA GLU A 21 31.52 19.80 14.00
C GLU A 21 31.11 20.45 15.34
N GLN A 22 30.40 19.71 16.20
CA GLN A 22 30.87 19.51 17.58
C GLN A 22 30.15 18.37 18.32
N ASP A 23 31.00 17.51 18.89
CA ASP A 23 30.81 16.53 19.97
C ASP A 23 29.81 16.92 21.06
N PHE A 24 29.12 15.93 21.63
CA PHE A 24 29.11 15.70 23.08
C PHE A 24 28.72 14.25 23.41
N SER A 25 29.57 13.64 24.22
CA SER A 25 29.51 12.28 24.77
C SER A 25 28.67 12.19 26.05
N ASP A 26 28.31 10.94 26.37
CA ASP A 26 28.02 10.35 27.69
C ASP A 26 26.85 10.88 28.53
N ALA A 27 25.87 10.00 28.77
CA ALA A 27 25.51 9.55 30.12
C ALA A 27 24.61 8.30 30.04
N ARG A 28 25.10 7.20 30.62
CA ARG A 28 24.30 6.10 31.15
C ARG A 28 23.62 6.60 32.42
N ASP A 29 22.41 6.13 32.70
CA ASP A 29 21.99 5.81 34.06
C ASP A 29 20.87 4.77 34.04
N ASP A 30 21.00 3.86 34.98
CA ASP A 30 20.16 2.71 35.30
C ASP A 30 18.81 3.15 35.87
N ASP A 31 17.72 2.41 35.60
CA ASP A 31 16.81 2.03 36.68
C ASP A 31 15.95 0.81 36.31
N GLU A 32 16.14 -0.26 37.09
CA GLU A 32 15.25 -1.40 37.21
C GLU A 32 14.03 -0.99 38.06
N SER A 33 12.80 -1.32 37.65
CA SER A 33 11.85 -1.98 38.56
C SER A 33 10.51 -2.36 37.90
N ALA A 34 10.25 -3.67 37.94
CA ALA A 34 9.02 -4.35 38.33
C ALA A 34 7.66 -3.81 37.86
N TYR A 35 6.88 -4.62 37.12
CA TYR A 35 5.47 -4.93 37.45
C TYR A 35 4.98 -6.23 36.79
N SER A 36 4.79 -7.24 37.65
CA SER A 36 3.78 -8.31 37.71
C SER A 36 3.21 -8.98 36.45
N GLU A 37 3.35 -10.31 36.46
CA GLU A 37 2.60 -11.34 35.74
C GLU A 37 1.08 -11.13 35.75
N ALA A 38 0.44 -11.24 34.58
CA ALA A 38 -0.98 -11.51 34.44
C ALA A 38 -1.19 -12.64 33.42
N THR A 39 -2.10 -13.53 33.79
CA THR A 39 -2.27 -14.92 33.36
C THR A 39 -2.91 -15.10 31.98
N ASP A 40 -2.36 -16.06 31.22
CA ASP A 40 -2.88 -16.72 30.02
C ASP A 40 -4.28 -17.33 30.22
N GLU A 41 -5.36 -16.73 29.72
CA GLU A 41 -6.62 -17.43 29.40
C GLU A 41 -7.42 -16.66 28.32
N ASN A 42 -7.18 -16.97 27.02
CA ASN A 42 -8.20 -17.07 25.95
C ASN A 42 -7.57 -17.22 24.55
N LYS A 43 -7.05 -18.40 24.23
CA LYS A 43 -6.87 -18.82 22.82
C LYS A 43 -8.09 -19.61 22.38
N SER A 44 -9.09 -18.91 21.85
CA SER A 44 -10.19 -19.53 21.11
C SER A 44 -9.70 -19.88 19.70
N GLU A 45 -9.24 -21.13 19.51
CA GLU A 45 -9.00 -21.72 18.20
C GLU A 45 -10.28 -21.70 17.35
N CYS A 46 -10.33 -20.82 16.36
CA CYS A 46 -11.34 -20.87 15.30
C CYS A 46 -10.71 -21.46 14.04
N THR A 47 -10.65 -22.79 13.97
CA THR A 47 -10.33 -23.51 12.74
C THR A 47 -11.54 -23.49 11.81
N SER A 48 -11.65 -22.43 11.00
CA SER A 48 -12.69 -22.36 9.96
C SER A 48 -12.15 -22.90 8.63
N SER A 49 -12.90 -23.82 8.05
CA SER A 49 -12.66 -24.42 6.74
C SER A 49 -12.61 -23.34 5.65
N VAL A 50 -11.43 -23.11 5.07
CA VAL A 50 -11.21 -22.17 3.95
C VAL A 50 -12.15 -22.54 2.80
N SER A 51 -13.04 -21.63 2.44
CA SER A 51 -14.01 -21.86 1.37
C SER A 51 -13.30 -21.98 0.01
N SER A 52 -13.90 -22.67 -0.97
CA SER A 52 -13.33 -22.77 -2.33
C SER A 52 -13.07 -21.41 -3.00
N ALA A 53 -13.74 -20.33 -2.54
CA ALA A 53 -13.60 -18.98 -3.06
C ALA A 53 -12.32 -18.26 -2.59
N GLU A 54 -11.69 -18.73 -1.52
CA GLU A 54 -10.49 -18.12 -0.92
C GLU A 54 -9.19 -18.79 -1.39
N LYS A 55 -9.29 -19.84 -2.23
CA LYS A 55 -8.13 -20.60 -2.73
C LYS A 55 -7.13 -19.74 -3.52
N TRP A 56 -7.58 -18.62 -4.07
CA TRP A 56 -6.72 -17.70 -4.80
C TRP A 56 -6.04 -16.68 -3.89
N LEU A 57 -6.35 -16.58 -2.60
CA LEU A 57 -5.71 -15.57 -1.76
C LEU A 57 -4.26 -15.97 -1.48
N LEU A 58 -3.31 -15.02 -1.62
CA LEU A 58 -2.02 -15.21 -0.98
C LEU A 58 -2.24 -15.46 0.50
N LYS A 59 -1.38 -16.30 1.09
CA LYS A 59 -1.53 -16.64 2.50
C LYS A 59 -1.39 -15.36 3.34
N HIS A 60 -2.35 -15.15 4.23
CA HIS A 60 -2.23 -14.17 5.32
C HIS A 60 -1.95 -14.96 6.59
N PRO A 61 -0.90 -14.65 7.36
CA PRO A 61 -0.66 -15.39 8.57
C PRO A 61 -1.72 -14.97 9.60
N GLN A 62 -2.61 -15.88 9.98
CA GLN A 62 -3.68 -15.61 10.96
C GLN A 62 -3.13 -15.14 12.32
N ALA A 63 -1.85 -15.42 12.63
CA ALA A 63 -1.20 -15.10 13.90
C ALA A 63 -0.45 -13.75 13.95
N TYR A 64 -0.46 -12.95 12.87
CA TYR A 64 0.19 -11.63 12.86
C TYR A 64 -0.79 -10.56 12.39
N ILE A 65 -1.84 -10.37 13.17
CA ILE A 65 -2.43 -9.05 13.29
C ILE A 65 -1.39 -8.30 14.13
N TYR A 66 -0.77 -7.25 13.59
CA TYR A 66 -0.12 -6.26 14.45
C TYR A 66 -1.25 -5.63 15.28
N GLU A 67 -1.65 -6.27 16.37
CA GLU A 67 -2.40 -5.58 17.41
C GLU A 67 -1.49 -4.45 17.90
N ASP A 68 -2.09 -3.28 18.12
CA ASP A 68 -1.38 -2.01 18.32
C ASP A 68 -0.41 -1.98 19.51
N GLU A 69 -0.28 -3.10 20.26
CA GLU A 69 0.38 -3.23 21.56
C GLU A 69 1.91 -3.43 21.54
N TYR A 70 2.58 -3.56 20.39
CA TYR A 70 4.02 -3.93 20.36
C TYR A 70 4.97 -2.88 19.75
N VAL A 71 4.77 -1.58 20.04
CA VAL A 71 5.73 -0.53 19.68
C VAL A 71 5.80 0.48 20.83
N THR A 72 6.99 0.67 21.39
CA THR A 72 7.23 1.67 22.45
C THR A 72 6.97 3.10 21.93
N GLY A 73 6.74 4.04 22.84
CA GLY A 73 6.22 5.39 22.56
C GLY A 73 7.09 6.29 21.65
N ASP A 74 8.25 5.81 21.23
CA ASP A 74 9.22 6.42 20.32
C ASP A 74 9.13 5.91 18.87
N GLY A 75 8.31 4.89 18.60
CA GLY A 75 8.11 4.36 17.25
C GLY A 75 9.18 3.37 16.79
N GLU A 76 10.06 2.92 17.70
CA GLU A 76 10.92 1.76 17.46
C GLU A 76 10.12 0.48 17.66
N ILE A 77 10.18 -0.41 16.67
CA ILE A 77 9.63 -1.76 16.77
C ILE A 77 10.64 -2.53 17.61
N ASP A 78 10.19 -3.14 18.71
CA ASP A 78 11.01 -4.09 19.46
C ASP A 78 11.41 -5.25 18.52
N ASP A 79 12.67 -5.23 18.09
CA ASP A 79 13.22 -6.12 17.06
C ASP A 79 13.71 -7.47 17.66
N GLU A 80 13.51 -7.71 18.96
CA GLU A 80 14.11 -8.84 19.68
C GLU A 80 13.31 -10.18 19.64
N GLN A 81 12.15 -10.25 18.99
CA GLN A 81 11.53 -11.55 18.68
C GLN A 81 11.84 -12.00 17.26
N GLU A 82 12.31 -13.24 17.10
CA GLU A 82 12.56 -13.89 15.81
C GLU A 82 11.38 -13.65 14.85
N LYS A 83 11.55 -12.71 13.91
CA LYS A 83 10.56 -12.49 12.86
C LYS A 83 10.53 -13.76 12.01
N PRO A 84 9.41 -14.47 11.91
CA PRO A 84 9.34 -15.66 11.06
C PRO A 84 9.77 -15.28 9.64
N ASN A 85 10.55 -16.15 8.99
CA ASN A 85 10.95 -15.94 7.60
C ASN A 85 9.74 -16.15 6.67
N LEU A 86 8.87 -15.13 6.61
CA LEU A 86 7.64 -15.14 5.82
C LEU A 86 8.00 -15.04 4.33
N GLN A 87 7.61 -16.06 3.57
CA GLN A 87 7.78 -16.14 2.12
C GLN A 87 6.41 -16.29 1.45
N ASN A 88 6.09 -15.41 0.49
CA ASN A 88 4.80 -15.37 -0.20
C ASN A 88 3.63 -15.13 0.76
N TYR A 89 3.78 -14.16 1.67
CA TYR A 89 2.71 -13.68 2.55
C TYR A 89 2.53 -12.18 2.40
N TYR A 90 1.29 -11.72 2.57
CA TYR A 90 1.03 -10.32 2.83
C TYR A 90 0.62 -10.10 4.30
N THR A 91 0.82 -8.89 4.80
CA THR A 91 0.46 -8.52 6.17
C THR A 91 -0.11 -7.12 6.20
N ASN A 92 -1.19 -6.91 6.95
CA ASN A 92 -1.62 -5.57 7.32
C ASN A 92 -0.67 -5.02 8.37
N ILE A 93 -0.03 -3.89 8.09
CA ILE A 93 0.94 -3.26 8.99
C ILE A 93 0.37 -1.98 9.60
N PRO A 94 0.82 -1.57 10.80
CA PRO A 94 0.37 -0.33 11.41
C PRO A 94 0.67 0.88 10.51
N SER A 95 -0.34 1.72 10.30
CA SER A 95 -0.20 2.89 9.43
C SER A 95 0.79 3.93 9.96
N ARG A 96 1.08 3.90 11.27
CA ARG A 96 2.05 4.77 11.95
C ARG A 96 3.48 4.62 11.42
N LEU A 97 3.79 3.53 10.70
CA LEU A 97 5.07 3.34 10.03
C LEU A 97 5.30 4.34 8.88
N PHE A 98 4.24 4.99 8.37
CA PHE A 98 4.33 6.02 7.34
C PHE A 98 4.09 7.41 7.93
N LYS A 99 5.03 8.34 7.71
CA LYS A 99 4.86 9.75 8.06
C LYS A 99 4.19 10.52 6.91
N LEU A 100 2.96 10.97 7.12
CA LEU A 100 2.13 11.72 6.16
C LEU A 100 2.04 13.21 6.54
N ARG A 101 1.49 14.07 5.68
CA ARG A 101 1.38 15.52 5.96
C ARG A 101 0.50 15.74 7.21
N GLY A 102 1.07 16.35 8.25
CA GLY A 102 0.35 16.72 9.47
C GLY A 102 -0.39 18.05 9.33
N THR A 103 -1.01 18.51 10.41
CA THR A 103 -1.70 19.80 10.48
C THR A 103 -0.74 20.96 10.13
N ASN A 104 -1.25 22.00 9.47
CA ASN A 104 -0.50 23.21 9.06
C ASN A 104 0.60 22.96 8.01
N TYR A 105 0.70 21.76 7.43
CA TYR A 105 1.73 21.43 6.44
C TYR A 105 1.71 22.34 5.21
N LEU A 106 0.53 22.81 4.78
CA LEU A 106 0.38 23.65 3.59
C LEU A 106 0.49 25.16 3.90
N SER A 107 0.38 25.54 5.18
CA SER A 107 0.47 26.92 5.66
C SER A 107 1.89 27.49 5.68
N GLU A 108 2.90 26.62 5.63
CA GLU A 108 4.29 27.05 5.64
C GLU A 108 4.78 27.52 4.27
N LYS A 109 5.68 28.52 4.28
CA LYS A 109 6.34 29.03 3.07
C LYS A 109 7.36 28.04 2.49
N GLU A 110 7.86 27.11 3.31
CA GLU A 110 8.83 26.11 2.89
C GLU A 110 8.11 24.89 2.30
N THR A 111 8.30 24.67 1.00
CA THR A 111 7.79 23.47 0.36
C THR A 111 8.49 22.24 0.91
N ASN A 112 7.73 21.23 1.35
CA ASN A 112 8.22 19.93 1.82
C ASN A 112 8.89 19.88 3.22
N ASN A 113 8.41 20.66 4.20
CA ASN A 113 8.91 20.54 5.57
C ASN A 113 8.66 19.14 6.17
N LYS A 114 9.71 18.31 6.26
CA LYS A 114 9.62 16.94 6.79
C LYS A 114 9.26 16.88 8.26
N LYS A 115 9.52 17.94 9.04
CA LYS A 115 9.20 18.01 10.48
C LYS A 115 7.70 18.09 10.74
N LEU A 116 6.94 18.59 9.75
CA LEU A 116 5.47 18.62 9.79
C LEU A 116 4.83 17.33 9.28
N LYS A 117 5.61 16.30 8.95
CA LYS A 117 5.05 14.98 8.67
C LYS A 117 4.94 14.18 9.96
N VAL A 118 3.74 13.65 10.22
CA VAL A 118 3.42 12.88 11.43
C VAL A 118 3.09 11.44 11.07
N PRO A 119 3.34 10.47 11.96
CA PRO A 119 2.86 9.10 11.80
C PRO A 119 1.36 9.07 11.46
N SER A 120 0.97 8.36 10.40
CA SER A 120 -0.45 8.18 10.09
C SER A 120 -1.11 7.36 11.19
N GLU A 121 -2.23 7.82 11.69
CA GLU A 121 -3.10 6.95 12.50
C GLU A 121 -3.83 5.93 11.60
N LYS A 122 -4.62 5.03 12.22
CA LYS A 122 -5.24 3.84 11.61
C LYS A 122 -5.80 4.09 10.20
N ALA A 123 -5.42 3.24 9.25
CA ALA A 123 -5.91 3.30 7.88
C ALA A 123 -7.40 2.99 7.73
N ALA A 124 -8.02 3.57 6.70
CA ALA A 124 -9.45 3.46 6.40
C ALA A 124 -9.88 2.08 5.88
N TYR A 125 -8.97 1.36 5.24
CA TYR A 125 -9.16 0.05 4.66
C TYR A 125 -8.07 -0.91 5.14
N SER A 126 -8.46 -2.17 5.36
CA SER A 126 -7.54 -3.29 5.58
C SER A 126 -7.51 -4.19 4.34
N CYS A 127 -6.33 -4.69 4.00
CA CYS A 127 -6.17 -5.69 2.97
C CYS A 127 -6.79 -7.02 3.43
N VAL A 128 -7.82 -7.48 2.72
CA VAL A 128 -8.52 -8.75 2.96
C VAL A 128 -8.26 -9.78 1.88
N GLY A 129 -7.64 -9.36 0.77
CA GLY A 129 -7.13 -10.26 -0.23
C GLY A 129 -6.04 -9.61 -1.07
N LEU A 130 -5.08 -10.39 -1.49
CA LEU A 130 -3.98 -9.92 -2.31
C LEU A 130 -3.51 -11.09 -3.17
N ASN A 131 -3.42 -10.89 -4.48
CA ASN A 131 -2.72 -11.85 -5.33
C ASN A 131 -2.31 -11.30 -6.69
N VAL A 132 -1.64 -12.15 -7.47
CA VAL A 132 -1.12 -11.92 -8.81
C VAL A 132 -1.88 -12.82 -9.78
N PHE A 133 -2.37 -12.22 -10.87
CA PHE A 133 -3.04 -12.94 -11.95
C PHE A 133 -2.28 -12.71 -13.24
N GLN A 134 -2.18 -13.75 -14.07
CA GLN A 134 -1.51 -13.75 -15.36
C GLN A 134 -2.46 -14.23 -16.44
N ALA A 135 -2.52 -13.53 -17.58
CA ALA A 135 -3.44 -13.86 -18.66
C ALA A 135 -2.91 -13.47 -20.04
N GLY A 136 -3.46 -14.10 -21.08
CA GLY A 136 -3.23 -13.73 -22.48
C GLY A 136 -4.03 -12.50 -22.95
N PHE A 137 -4.77 -11.84 -22.06
CA PHE A 137 -5.62 -10.69 -22.34
C PHE A 137 -5.43 -9.59 -21.29
N ASN A 138 -5.82 -8.36 -21.62
CA ASN A 138 -5.66 -7.21 -20.74
C ASN A 138 -6.47 -7.39 -19.43
N LEU A 139 -5.78 -7.31 -18.30
CA LEU A 139 -6.33 -7.51 -16.96
C LEU A 139 -6.81 -6.23 -16.25
N ALA A 140 -6.87 -5.08 -16.93
CA ALA A 140 -7.58 -3.91 -16.41
C ALA A 140 -9.03 -4.29 -16.04
N HIS A 141 -9.53 -3.80 -14.91
CA HIS A 141 -10.80 -4.21 -14.32
C HIS A 141 -10.81 -5.69 -13.96
N ALA A 142 -9.80 -6.12 -13.19
CA ALA A 142 -9.63 -7.51 -12.80
C ALA A 142 -10.83 -8.03 -11.98
N ALA A 143 -11.51 -7.16 -11.24
CA ALA A 143 -12.72 -7.51 -10.50
C ALA A 143 -13.86 -8.01 -11.41
N GLU A 144 -13.95 -7.50 -12.65
CA GLU A 144 -14.89 -8.02 -13.63
C GLU A 144 -14.34 -9.25 -14.34
N LYS A 145 -13.04 -9.31 -14.65
CA LYS A 145 -12.48 -10.33 -15.55
C LYS A 145 -12.07 -11.62 -14.86
N VAL A 146 -11.65 -11.57 -13.59
CA VAL A 146 -11.16 -12.74 -12.87
C VAL A 146 -12.33 -13.42 -12.15
N ALA A 147 -12.70 -14.62 -12.60
CA ALA A 147 -13.92 -15.29 -12.15
C ALA A 147 -13.94 -15.55 -10.64
N SER A 148 -12.80 -15.92 -10.05
CA SER A 148 -12.68 -16.16 -8.61
C SER A 148 -12.75 -14.89 -7.77
N LEU A 149 -12.19 -13.78 -8.26
CA LEU A 149 -12.26 -12.47 -7.59
C LEU A 149 -13.68 -11.91 -7.64
N ARG A 150 -14.33 -11.94 -8.81
CA ARG A 150 -15.73 -11.54 -8.97
C ARG A 150 -16.64 -12.31 -8.01
N LYS A 151 -16.49 -13.64 -7.98
CA LYS A 151 -17.25 -14.49 -7.05
C LYS A 151 -16.97 -14.14 -5.58
N TYR A 152 -15.72 -13.85 -5.23
CA TYR A 152 -15.35 -13.44 -3.88
C TYR A 152 -16.06 -12.15 -3.47
N LEU A 153 -16.08 -11.13 -4.33
CA LEU A 153 -16.76 -9.86 -4.07
C LEU A 153 -18.28 -10.07 -3.91
N ASP A 154 -18.91 -10.90 -4.74
CA ASP A 154 -20.33 -11.25 -4.62
C ASP A 154 -20.66 -11.99 -3.30
N ASP A 155 -19.79 -12.92 -2.90
CA ASP A 155 -19.97 -13.68 -1.67
C ASP A 155 -19.81 -12.79 -0.43
N MET A 156 -18.83 -11.87 -0.47
CA MET A 156 -18.59 -10.91 0.59
C MET A 156 -19.73 -9.90 0.72
N GLU A 157 -20.29 -9.42 -0.38
CA GLU A 157 -21.47 -8.55 -0.34
C GLU A 157 -22.66 -9.20 0.36
N LYS A 158 -22.96 -10.45 0.00
CA LYS A 158 -24.02 -11.23 0.66
C LYS A 158 -23.74 -11.44 2.14
N LEU A 159 -22.47 -11.55 2.54
CA LEU A 159 -22.09 -11.66 3.95
C LEU A 159 -22.33 -10.34 4.68
N ASP A 160 -21.89 -9.21 4.12
CA ASP A 160 -22.10 -7.87 4.68
C ASP A 160 -23.60 -7.57 4.85
N GLU A 161 -24.43 -7.94 3.87
CA GLU A 161 -25.89 -7.81 3.93
C GLU A 161 -26.50 -8.64 5.06
N LYS A 162 -26.08 -9.92 5.18
CA LYS A 162 -26.57 -10.83 6.22
C LYS A 162 -26.18 -10.40 7.62
N GLN A 163 -24.94 -9.95 7.79
CA GLN A 163 -24.42 -9.46 9.06
C GLN A 163 -25.06 -8.12 9.46
N LYS A 164 -25.80 -7.48 8.54
CA LYS A 164 -26.33 -6.13 8.69
C LYS A 164 -25.21 -5.22 9.17
N ASP A 165 -24.08 -5.20 8.47
CA ASP A 165 -23.03 -4.24 8.77
C ASP A 165 -23.56 -2.82 8.55
N LYS A 166 -24.20 -2.28 9.59
CA LYS A 166 -24.91 -0.99 9.57
C LYS A 166 -23.93 0.17 9.53
N ASN A 167 -22.64 -0.12 9.60
CA ASN A 167 -21.58 0.84 9.80
C ASN A 167 -20.97 1.33 8.48
N LEU A 168 -21.37 0.82 7.31
CA LEU A 168 -20.84 1.27 6.01
C LEU A 168 -21.99 1.76 5.10
N LYS A 169 -22.47 2.99 5.33
CA LYS A 169 -23.66 3.55 4.65
C LYS A 169 -23.41 4.80 3.81
N GLY A 170 -22.18 5.30 3.77
CA GLY A 170 -21.78 6.47 3.01
C GLY A 170 -21.52 6.20 1.52
N ASP A 171 -20.91 7.15 0.84
CA ASP A 171 -20.48 7.06 -0.55
C ASP A 171 -19.15 6.30 -0.73
N ALA A 172 -18.37 6.16 0.36
CA ALA A 172 -17.15 5.37 0.37
C ALA A 172 -17.43 3.91 -0.02
N PRO A 173 -16.70 3.35 -0.99
CA PRO A 173 -16.92 1.98 -1.41
C PRO A 173 -16.61 1.01 -0.26
N LYS A 174 -17.36 -0.10 -0.16
CA LYS A 174 -17.06 -1.15 0.82
C LYS A 174 -15.69 -1.76 0.54
N TYR A 175 -15.36 -1.91 -0.75
CA TYR A 175 -14.10 -2.42 -1.23
C TYR A 175 -13.36 -1.41 -2.11
N LEU A 176 -12.10 -1.14 -1.79
CA LEU A 176 -11.18 -0.48 -2.69
C LEU A 176 -10.26 -1.54 -3.27
N ILE A 177 -10.16 -1.61 -4.59
CA ILE A 177 -9.28 -2.54 -5.29
C ILE A 177 -8.15 -1.74 -5.92
N LEU A 178 -6.90 -2.04 -5.56
CA LEU A 178 -5.73 -1.38 -6.13
C LEU A 178 -4.94 -2.40 -6.95
N SER A 179 -4.90 -2.19 -8.26
CA SER A 179 -4.34 -3.13 -9.23
C SER A 179 -3.11 -2.52 -9.90
N TRP A 180 -1.94 -3.13 -9.72
CA TRP A 180 -0.78 -2.83 -10.57
C TRP A 180 -0.87 -3.70 -11.81
N VAL A 181 -1.08 -3.09 -12.97
CA VAL A 181 -1.25 -3.80 -14.24
C VAL A 181 -0.01 -3.59 -15.11
N PHE A 182 0.50 -4.66 -15.70
CA PHE A 182 1.57 -4.58 -16.68
C PHE A 182 1.42 -5.65 -17.75
N SER A 183 2.06 -5.41 -18.88
CA SER A 183 2.18 -6.40 -19.95
C SER A 183 3.64 -6.62 -20.31
N ASN A 184 3.92 -7.75 -20.94
CA ASN A 184 5.17 -7.90 -21.67
C ASN A 184 5.22 -6.89 -22.84
N PHE A 185 6.41 -6.72 -23.41
CA PHE A 185 6.64 -5.75 -24.48
C PHE A 185 5.73 -5.95 -25.70
N PHE A 186 5.39 -7.20 -26.02
CA PHE A 186 4.54 -7.56 -27.15
C PHE A 186 3.03 -7.53 -26.84
N LYS A 187 2.64 -7.18 -25.60
CA LYS A 187 1.25 -7.19 -25.14
C LYS A 187 0.53 -8.53 -25.37
N THR A 188 1.27 -9.63 -25.25
CA THR A 188 0.72 -10.99 -25.38
C THR A 188 0.48 -11.65 -24.02
N GLU A 189 1.12 -11.14 -22.97
CA GLU A 189 0.95 -11.59 -21.60
C GLU A 189 0.78 -10.37 -20.71
N TYR A 190 -0.20 -10.47 -19.84
CA TYR A 190 -0.56 -9.45 -18.87
C TYR A 190 -0.47 -10.03 -17.47
N THR A 191 -0.04 -9.19 -16.54
CA THR A 191 -0.03 -9.50 -15.12
C THR A 191 -0.75 -8.39 -14.39
N ALA A 192 -1.62 -8.75 -13.46
CA ALA A 192 -2.25 -7.84 -12.51
C ALA A 192 -1.88 -8.26 -11.09
N VAL A 193 -1.32 -7.34 -10.32
CA VAL A 193 -1.13 -7.48 -8.88
C VAL A 193 -2.28 -6.77 -8.19
N VAL A 194 -3.23 -7.54 -7.68
CA VAL A 194 -4.52 -7.07 -7.19
C VAL A 194 -4.53 -7.06 -5.66
N HIS A 195 -4.78 -5.89 -5.08
CA HIS A 195 -5.04 -5.69 -3.66
C HIS A 195 -6.54 -5.47 -3.46
N VAL A 196 -7.19 -6.31 -2.66
CA VAL A 196 -8.59 -6.17 -2.26
C VAL A 196 -8.62 -5.64 -0.83
N LEU A 197 -9.07 -4.40 -0.69
CA LEU A 197 -9.07 -3.66 0.56
C LEU A 197 -10.51 -3.49 1.03
N ARG A 198 -10.86 -4.01 2.20
CA ARG A 198 -12.18 -3.81 2.81
C ARG A 198 -12.12 -2.61 3.75
N ARG A 199 -13.11 -1.73 3.64
CA ARG A 199 -13.27 -0.64 4.59
C ARG A 199 -13.48 -1.20 6.00
N ASN A 200 -12.72 -0.68 6.97
CA ASN A 200 -12.78 -1.11 8.37
C ASN A 200 -13.17 0.04 9.32
N MET A 201 -13.33 1.26 8.79
CA MET A 201 -13.81 2.44 9.51
C MET A 201 -15.29 2.69 9.21
N PRO A 202 -16.16 2.69 10.24
CA PRO A 202 -17.55 3.10 10.14
C PRO A 202 -17.75 4.45 9.46
N ILE A 203 -18.83 4.56 8.67
CA ILE A 203 -19.36 5.75 8.03
C ILE A 203 -20.89 5.62 7.91
N ASP A 204 -21.61 6.64 8.37
CA ASP A 204 -23.07 6.70 8.30
C ASP A 204 -23.57 7.10 6.91
N SER A 205 -24.90 7.14 6.72
CA SER A 205 -25.53 7.51 5.45
C SER A 205 -25.39 8.99 5.07
N ASN A 206 -24.90 9.82 5.98
CA ASN A 206 -24.64 11.24 5.73
C ASN A 206 -23.16 11.50 5.43
N GLY A 207 -22.32 10.45 5.39
CA GLY A 207 -20.88 10.57 5.19
C GLY A 207 -20.10 10.91 6.47
N ASN A 208 -20.74 10.84 7.64
CA ASN A 208 -20.05 11.02 8.92
C ASN A 208 -19.47 9.67 9.36
N GLY A 209 -18.15 9.52 9.28
CA GLY A 209 -17.45 8.37 9.85
C GLY A 209 -16.57 8.75 11.03
N GLU A 210 -15.80 7.76 11.48
CA GLU A 210 -14.89 7.90 12.63
C GLU A 210 -13.80 8.95 12.41
N CYS A 211 -13.47 9.30 11.16
CA CYS A 211 -12.47 10.32 10.84
C CYS A 211 -13.06 11.35 9.85
N PRO A 212 -13.73 12.41 10.35
CA PRO A 212 -14.44 13.37 9.51
C PRO A 212 -13.56 14.07 8.44
N VAL A 213 -12.27 14.27 8.72
CA VAL A 213 -11.32 14.83 7.74
C VAL A 213 -11.11 13.85 6.58
N LEU A 214 -10.71 12.61 6.89
CA LEU A 214 -10.53 11.55 5.89
C LEU A 214 -11.81 11.31 5.10
N ASP A 215 -12.96 11.19 5.78
CA ASP A 215 -14.22 10.83 5.13
C ASP A 215 -14.68 11.93 4.16
N ARG A 216 -14.57 13.20 4.57
CA ARG A 216 -14.84 14.34 3.68
C ARG A 216 -13.88 14.37 2.50
N THR A 217 -12.59 14.21 2.74
CA THR A 217 -11.57 14.23 1.68
C THR A 217 -11.76 13.08 0.69
N LEU A 218 -12.06 11.88 1.18
CA LEU A 218 -12.36 10.72 0.35
C LEU A 218 -13.65 10.92 -0.45
N SER A 219 -14.72 11.42 0.17
CA SER A 219 -15.99 11.73 -0.51
C SER A 219 -15.77 12.72 -1.66
N ARG A 220 -15.02 13.80 -1.40
CA ARG A 220 -14.64 14.77 -2.44
C ARG A 220 -13.85 14.11 -3.57
N TRP A 221 -12.84 13.29 -3.24
CA TRP A 221 -12.03 12.58 -4.24
C TRP A 221 -12.85 11.61 -5.09
N LEU A 222 -13.77 10.86 -4.48
CA LEU A 222 -14.66 9.93 -5.20
C LEU A 222 -15.57 10.65 -6.21
N ALA A 223 -15.98 11.88 -5.90
CA ALA A 223 -16.82 12.72 -6.76
C ALA A 223 -16.05 13.41 -7.91
N LEU A 224 -14.71 13.38 -7.90
CA LEU A 224 -13.90 14.01 -8.95
C LEU A 224 -13.96 13.23 -10.28
N PRO A 225 -13.77 13.93 -11.42
CA PRO A 225 -13.37 13.29 -12.67
C PRO A 225 -12.04 12.54 -12.53
N ASP A 226 -11.82 11.54 -13.37
CA ASP A 226 -10.66 10.65 -13.25
C ASP A 226 -9.32 11.38 -13.44
N GLU A 227 -9.25 12.38 -14.34
CA GLU A 227 -8.03 13.18 -14.49
C GLU A 227 -7.69 13.96 -13.22
N GLU A 228 -8.69 14.42 -12.47
CA GLU A 228 -8.50 15.14 -11.21
C GLU A 228 -8.18 14.17 -10.05
N LYS A 229 -8.78 12.97 -10.03
CA LYS A 229 -8.40 11.91 -9.07
C LYS A 229 -6.91 11.58 -9.17
N ASN A 230 -6.38 11.54 -10.39
CA ASN A 230 -4.97 11.26 -10.69
C ASN A 230 -4.00 12.31 -10.11
N LEU A 231 -4.49 13.52 -9.82
CA LEU A 231 -3.70 14.58 -9.20
C LEU A 231 -3.64 14.46 -7.67
N LYS A 232 -4.41 13.55 -7.06
CA LYS A 232 -4.51 13.40 -5.60
C LYS A 232 -4.14 12.02 -5.07
N LEU A 233 -4.28 10.94 -5.85
CA LEU A 233 -3.92 9.60 -5.36
C LEU A 233 -2.41 9.49 -5.16
N LYS A 234 -1.98 9.30 -3.91
CA LYS A 234 -0.58 9.25 -3.51
C LYS A 234 -0.19 7.85 -3.07
N TYR A 235 0.95 7.40 -3.58
CA TYR A 235 1.61 6.16 -3.23
C TYR A 235 2.92 6.45 -2.49
N ALA A 236 3.20 5.68 -1.45
CA ALA A 236 4.47 5.68 -0.73
C ALA A 236 4.88 4.23 -0.44
N CYS A 237 6.18 3.98 -0.38
CA CYS A 237 6.69 2.67 -0.01
C CYS A 237 7.93 2.77 0.88
N ILE A 238 8.23 1.68 1.61
CA ILE A 238 9.44 1.50 2.40
C ILE A 238 10.02 0.10 2.10
N LEU A 239 11.25 0.04 1.64
CA LEU A 239 12.02 -1.18 1.45
C LEU A 239 12.65 -1.60 2.77
N LYS A 240 12.05 -2.60 3.40
CA LYS A 240 12.61 -3.22 4.61
C LYS A 240 13.82 -4.09 4.27
N GLU A 241 13.73 -4.79 3.15
CA GLU A 241 14.79 -5.67 2.67
C GLU A 241 14.86 -5.64 1.15
N ALA A 242 16.03 -5.47 0.57
CA ALA A 242 16.24 -5.51 -0.88
C ALA A 242 17.74 -5.64 -1.21
N SER A 243 18.05 -6.29 -2.32
CA SER A 243 19.41 -6.29 -2.89
C SER A 243 19.80 -4.89 -3.38
N SER A 244 21.10 -4.59 -3.45
CA SER A 244 21.58 -3.29 -3.95
C SER A 244 21.15 -3.03 -5.40
N GLN A 245 21.04 -4.09 -6.22
CA GLN A 245 20.54 -3.97 -7.59
C GLN A 245 19.07 -3.53 -7.63
N LEU A 246 18.22 -4.13 -6.79
CA LEU A 246 16.82 -3.75 -6.71
C LEU A 246 16.65 -2.34 -6.13
N LYS A 247 17.42 -1.98 -5.10
CA LYS A 247 17.44 -0.62 -4.55
C LYS A 247 17.77 0.41 -5.61
N GLY A 248 18.83 0.18 -6.40
CA GLY A 248 19.20 1.06 -7.51
C GLY A 248 18.10 1.17 -8.58
N ALA A 249 17.40 0.08 -8.91
CA ALA A 249 16.25 0.15 -9.81
C ALA A 249 15.11 0.99 -9.22
N ILE A 250 14.79 0.83 -7.95
CA ILE A 250 13.73 1.60 -7.28
C ILE A 250 14.10 3.08 -7.16
N ASP A 251 15.38 3.40 -6.91
CA ASP A 251 15.88 4.78 -6.90
C ASP A 251 15.67 5.47 -8.26
N MET A 252 15.84 4.75 -9.37
CA MET A 252 15.55 5.28 -10.72
C MET A 252 14.05 5.56 -10.94
N LEU A 253 13.16 4.94 -10.17
CA LEU A 253 11.72 5.22 -10.17
C LEU A 253 11.32 6.39 -9.24
N GLY A 254 12.29 6.96 -8.52
CA GLY A 254 12.07 8.02 -7.53
C GLY A 254 12.43 7.63 -6.10
N GLY A 255 12.80 6.37 -5.87
CA GLY A 255 13.09 5.80 -4.56
C GLY A 255 11.84 5.63 -3.71
N GLU A 256 12.02 5.67 -2.39
CA GLU A 256 10.95 5.64 -1.38
C GLU A 256 10.23 7.00 -1.21
N ARG A 257 10.42 7.93 -2.14
CA ARG A 257 9.76 9.24 -2.07
C ARG A 257 8.28 9.07 -2.43
N PRO A 258 7.34 9.56 -1.59
CA PRO A 258 5.92 9.54 -1.93
C PRO A 258 5.65 10.24 -3.26
N VAL A 259 4.75 9.68 -4.06
CA VAL A 259 4.47 10.14 -5.41
C VAL A 259 2.98 10.15 -5.70
N LEU A 260 2.50 11.16 -6.42
CA LEU A 260 1.17 11.16 -7.01
C LEU A 260 1.15 10.15 -8.16
N ILE A 261 0.60 8.96 -7.93
CA ILE A 261 0.80 7.82 -8.83
C ILE A 261 0.14 8.04 -10.20
N GLY A 262 -1.01 8.71 -10.22
CA GLY A 262 -1.71 9.08 -11.46
C GLY A 262 -0.97 10.10 -12.34
N LYS A 263 0.06 10.78 -11.81
CA LYS A 263 0.98 11.61 -12.62
C LYS A 263 2.14 10.82 -13.22
N ARG A 264 2.35 9.57 -12.77
CA ARG A 264 3.45 8.71 -13.21
C ARG A 264 2.97 7.60 -14.14
N LEU A 265 1.78 7.08 -13.88
CA LEU A 265 1.19 5.97 -14.60
C LEU A 265 -0.20 6.36 -15.10
N THR A 266 -0.57 5.91 -16.30
CA THR A 266 -1.96 5.88 -16.73
C THR A 266 -2.76 5.11 -15.69
N THR A 267 -3.74 5.78 -15.12
CA THR A 267 -4.56 5.24 -14.03
C THR A 267 -6.03 5.31 -14.45
N THR A 268 -6.75 4.19 -14.35
CA THR A 268 -8.16 4.08 -14.73
C THR A 268 -9.01 3.58 -13.57
N TYR A 269 -10.26 4.02 -13.52
CA TYR A 269 -11.15 3.77 -12.39
C TYR A 269 -12.38 2.99 -12.87
N HIS A 270 -12.69 1.88 -12.20
CA HIS A 270 -13.86 1.05 -12.53
C HIS A 270 -14.75 0.92 -11.31
N LYS A 271 -16.02 1.28 -11.46
CA LYS A 271 -17.01 1.22 -10.39
C LYS A 271 -17.87 -0.03 -10.54
N GLY A 272 -17.84 -0.88 -9.51
CA GLY A 272 -18.76 -2.01 -9.36
C GLY A 272 -19.92 -1.70 -8.40
N GLU A 273 -20.69 -2.72 -8.04
CA GLU A 273 -21.80 -2.60 -7.11
C GLU A 273 -21.32 -2.27 -5.68
N ASN A 274 -20.27 -2.95 -5.22
CA ASN A 274 -19.71 -2.83 -3.87
C ASN A 274 -18.24 -2.37 -3.83
N TYR A 275 -17.62 -2.09 -4.98
CA TYR A 275 -16.21 -1.72 -5.06
C TYR A 275 -15.91 -0.53 -5.99
N LEU A 276 -14.77 0.10 -5.74
CA LEU A 276 -14.05 0.93 -6.70
C LEU A 276 -12.71 0.26 -6.98
N GLU A 277 -12.41 -0.04 -8.24
CA GLU A 277 -11.10 -0.53 -8.69
C GLU A 277 -10.30 0.60 -9.32
N VAL A 278 -9.02 0.67 -8.96
CA VAL A 278 -8.03 1.61 -9.48
C VAL A 278 -6.92 0.81 -10.13
N ASP A 279 -6.87 0.82 -11.46
CA ASP A 279 -5.80 0.18 -12.22
C ASP A 279 -4.68 1.17 -12.49
N MET A 280 -3.46 0.80 -12.15
CA MET A 280 -2.23 1.56 -12.41
C MET A 280 -1.41 0.82 -13.46
N ASP A 281 -1.42 1.30 -14.71
CA ASP A 281 -0.69 0.69 -15.82
C ASP A 281 0.80 1.04 -15.75
N VAL A 282 1.61 0.13 -15.21
CA VAL A 282 3.07 0.27 -15.10
C VAL A 282 3.72 0.39 -16.49
N GLY A 283 3.12 -0.23 -17.51
CA GLY A 283 3.60 -0.19 -18.90
C GLY A 283 3.50 1.19 -19.56
N SER A 284 2.70 2.10 -19.00
CA SER A 284 2.55 3.48 -19.49
C SER A 284 3.79 4.36 -19.22
N SER A 285 4.71 3.94 -18.34
CA SER A 285 5.96 4.62 -18.05
C SER A 285 7.14 3.87 -18.65
N ASN A 286 7.92 4.54 -19.51
CA ASN A 286 9.12 3.96 -20.13
C ASN A 286 10.13 3.43 -19.09
N ILE A 287 10.34 4.18 -17.99
CA ILE A 287 11.29 3.80 -16.94
C ILE A 287 10.74 2.61 -16.14
N ALA A 288 9.46 2.64 -15.77
CA ALA A 288 8.85 1.55 -15.01
C ALA A 288 8.76 0.26 -15.83
N SER A 289 8.36 0.36 -17.09
CA SER A 289 8.34 -0.75 -18.04
C SER A 289 9.72 -1.39 -18.22
N MET A 290 10.77 -0.58 -18.37
CA MET A 290 12.15 -1.05 -18.49
C MET A 290 12.62 -1.81 -17.23
N LEU A 291 12.30 -1.30 -16.05
CA LEU A 291 12.78 -1.87 -14.77
C LEU A 291 11.93 -3.03 -14.26
N ASN A 292 10.73 -3.24 -14.83
CA ASN A 292 9.80 -4.28 -14.42
C ASN A 292 10.45 -5.67 -14.39
N GLY A 293 11.30 -5.99 -15.38
CA GLY A 293 12.00 -7.28 -15.41
C GLY A 293 12.94 -7.50 -14.21
N ILE A 294 13.54 -6.45 -13.66
CA ILE A 294 14.38 -6.54 -12.45
C ILE A 294 13.49 -6.76 -11.22
N ILE A 295 12.38 -6.03 -11.12
CA ILE A 295 11.44 -6.13 -9.99
C ILE A 295 10.82 -7.53 -9.93
N ILE A 296 10.31 -8.04 -11.06
CA ILE A 296 9.73 -9.38 -11.16
C ILE A 296 10.77 -10.45 -10.79
N LYS A 297 11.99 -10.38 -11.33
CA LYS A 297 13.05 -11.37 -11.00
C LYS A 297 13.50 -11.30 -9.55
N SER A 298 13.44 -10.12 -8.95
CA SER A 298 13.79 -9.93 -7.53
C SER A 298 12.64 -10.24 -6.59
N SER A 299 11.41 -10.35 -7.12
CA SER A 299 10.23 -10.69 -6.33
C SER A 299 10.42 -12.06 -5.69
N GLY A 300 10.28 -12.14 -4.37
CA GLY A 300 10.69 -13.30 -3.59
C GLY A 300 11.95 -13.10 -2.78
N SER A 301 12.68 -11.99 -2.97
CA SER A 301 13.91 -11.67 -2.23
C SER A 301 13.89 -10.33 -1.51
N PHE A 302 12.78 -9.59 -1.58
CA PHE A 302 12.61 -8.29 -0.93
C PHE A 302 11.36 -8.24 -0.06
N VAL A 303 11.36 -7.33 0.90
CA VAL A 303 10.22 -6.98 1.76
C VAL A 303 9.94 -5.50 1.55
N ILE A 304 8.71 -5.19 1.12
CA ILE A 304 8.26 -3.82 0.86
C ILE A 304 6.98 -3.53 1.63
N ASP A 305 6.94 -2.36 2.25
CA ASP A 305 5.74 -1.76 2.82
C ASP A 305 5.17 -0.79 1.80
N GLU A 306 3.87 -0.82 1.60
CA GLU A 306 3.13 0.06 0.71
C GLU A 306 2.08 0.85 1.51
N CYS A 307 1.90 2.11 1.14
CA CYS A 307 0.88 2.99 1.68
C CYS A 307 0.25 3.81 0.55
N PHE A 308 -1.07 3.83 0.53
CA PHE A 308 -1.84 4.74 -0.32
C PHE A 308 -2.56 5.75 0.55
N CYS A 309 -2.62 7.00 0.11
CA CYS A 309 -3.47 8.01 0.71
C CYS A 309 -3.95 9.02 -0.34
N ILE A 310 -4.94 9.83 0.01
CA ILE A 310 -5.30 11.02 -0.77
C ILE A 310 -4.37 12.15 -0.33
N GLU A 311 -3.65 12.77 -1.27
CA GLU A 311 -2.81 13.92 -0.98
C GLU A 311 -3.67 15.14 -0.66
N ALA A 312 -3.44 15.72 0.52
CA ALA A 312 -4.09 16.96 0.92
C ALA A 312 -3.55 18.12 0.09
N GLN A 313 -4.45 18.85 -0.57
CA GLN A 313 -4.18 20.06 -1.36
C GLN A 313 -4.73 21.33 -0.70
N GLU A 314 -5.62 21.18 0.27
CA GLU A 314 -6.17 22.26 1.09
C GLU A 314 -5.95 21.98 2.58
N GLU A 315 -5.87 23.02 3.42
CA GLU A 315 -5.65 22.88 4.88
C GLU A 315 -6.77 22.08 5.56
N ASP A 316 -8.00 22.15 5.06
CA ASP A 316 -9.10 21.34 5.61
C ASP A 316 -9.01 19.86 5.21
N GLU A 317 -8.05 19.46 4.37
CA GLU A 317 -7.79 18.06 4.04
C GLU A 317 -6.70 17.44 4.95
N LEU A 318 -6.13 18.23 5.88
CA LEU A 318 -5.11 17.82 6.83
C LEU A 318 -5.68 17.48 8.23
N PRO A 319 -5.01 16.60 9.01
CA PRO A 319 -3.86 15.80 8.60
C PRO A 319 -4.24 14.71 7.59
N GLU A 320 -3.30 14.34 6.73
CA GLU A 320 -3.47 13.21 5.82
C GLU A 320 -3.59 11.89 6.58
N ARG A 321 -4.35 10.96 6.01
CA ARG A 321 -4.54 9.62 6.58
C ARG A 321 -4.40 8.53 5.53
N ALA A 322 -3.74 7.44 5.90
CA ALA A 322 -3.61 6.28 5.03
C ALA A 322 -4.98 5.70 4.66
N LEU A 323 -5.18 5.42 3.37
CA LEU A 323 -6.28 4.58 2.91
C LEU A 323 -6.00 3.12 3.24
N CYS A 324 -4.77 2.66 3.04
CA CYS A 324 -4.33 1.32 3.42
C CYS A 324 -2.81 1.28 3.66
N THR A 325 -2.36 0.32 4.46
CA THR A 325 -0.95 0.00 4.65
C THR A 325 -0.72 -1.50 4.63
N ILE A 326 0.19 -1.98 3.77
CA ILE A 326 0.33 -3.40 3.44
C ILE A 326 1.82 -3.74 3.34
N ARG A 327 2.24 -4.87 3.88
CA ARG A 327 3.57 -5.44 3.66
C ARG A 327 3.49 -6.64 2.73
N TRP A 328 4.39 -6.66 1.76
CA TRP A 328 4.72 -7.83 0.95
C TRP A 328 5.95 -8.53 1.54
N ASN A 329 5.79 -9.78 1.99
CA ASN A 329 6.89 -10.56 2.57
C ASN A 329 7.42 -11.53 1.53
N ARG A 330 8.49 -11.13 0.83
CA ARG A 330 9.20 -11.97 -0.14
C ARG A 330 8.23 -12.71 -1.06
N CYS A 331 7.29 -12.01 -1.69
CA CYS A 331 6.38 -12.67 -2.62
C CYS A 331 7.05 -12.78 -3.98
N SER A 332 7.22 -14.01 -4.47
CA SER A 332 7.67 -14.25 -5.83
C SER A 332 6.48 -14.22 -6.76
N LEU A 333 6.39 -13.17 -7.58
CA LEU A 333 5.31 -12.98 -8.56
C LEU A 333 5.25 -14.14 -9.57
N GLU A 334 6.37 -14.83 -9.79
CA GLU A 334 6.45 -16.04 -10.61
C GLU A 334 5.77 -17.26 -9.95
N HIS A 335 5.90 -17.40 -8.62
CA HIS A 335 5.43 -18.59 -7.90
C HIS A 335 4.08 -18.40 -7.21
N CYS A 336 3.68 -17.18 -6.88
CA CYS A 336 2.39 -16.91 -6.25
C CYS A 336 1.27 -16.57 -7.24
N GLY A 337 1.63 -16.29 -8.50
CA GLY A 337 0.66 -15.91 -9.52
C GLY A 337 -0.16 -17.07 -10.07
N PHE A 338 -1.44 -16.80 -10.31
CA PHE A 338 -2.35 -17.72 -10.99
C PHE A 338 -2.45 -17.39 -12.48
N LYS A 339 -2.41 -18.42 -13.32
CA LYS A 339 -2.69 -18.25 -14.75
C LYS A 339 -4.18 -18.40 -15.02
N LEU A 340 -4.68 -17.57 -15.93
CA LEU A 340 -6.09 -17.54 -16.33
C LEU A 340 -6.28 -18.04 -17.76
N ASP A 341 -7.37 -18.78 -17.99
CA ASP A 341 -7.90 -19.02 -19.33
C ASP A 341 -8.61 -17.77 -19.89
N GLU A 342 -9.02 -17.81 -21.16
CA GLU A 342 -9.72 -16.69 -21.83
C GLU A 342 -11.05 -16.29 -21.18
N MET A 343 -11.61 -17.15 -20.32
CA MET A 343 -12.83 -16.87 -19.55
C MET A 343 -12.55 -16.31 -18.15
N GLY A 344 -11.27 -16.14 -17.80
CA GLY A 344 -10.83 -15.63 -16.49
C GLY A 344 -10.87 -16.67 -15.37
N ASN A 345 -10.90 -17.97 -15.70
CA ASN A 345 -10.80 -19.04 -14.71
C ASN A 345 -9.34 -19.39 -14.43
N ILE A 346 -9.02 -19.68 -13.17
CA ILE A 346 -7.69 -20.16 -12.77
C ILE A 346 -7.45 -21.55 -13.35
N ILE A 347 -6.35 -21.71 -14.09
CA ILE A 347 -5.92 -22.97 -14.72
C ILE A 347 -4.62 -23.51 -14.15
N GLN A 348 -3.82 -22.68 -13.48
CA GLN A 348 -2.55 -23.05 -12.86
C GLN A 348 -2.24 -22.15 -11.69
#